data_AF-A0A1H1QLB8-F1
#
_entry.id   AF-A0A1H1QLB8-F1
#
_cell.length_a   1.000
_cell.length_b   1.000
_cell.length_c   1.000
_cell.angle_alpha   90.00
_cell.angle_beta   90.00
_cell.angle_gamma   90.00
#
_symmetry.space_group_name_H-M   'P 1'
#
loop_
_entity.id
_entity.type
_entity.pdbx_description
1 polymer ?
#
loop_
_entity_poly.entity_id
_entity_poly.type
_entity_poly.pdbx_seq_one_letter_code
_entity_poly.pdbx_strand_id
1 'polypeptide(L)'
;MKTPEAQHKEVILKSYPEFQQIEKAVNILKKLKNNNLQVTIIGKLDEENLDDKLNEINLEKSMEKKCLALFEPPLDFGILSNPNIGTIFIAGFLVSMFLQEVEHKKIGVMLTGPFGILRGLGINKERTSFYLEALHRGNYLFIVRGYDTEINQIKRKLSSFSHK
;
A
#
# COMPACT_ATOMS: atom_id res chain seq x y z
N MET A 1 -5.80 25.00 -32.41
CA MET A 1 -4.99 24.86 -31.18
C MET A 1 -5.24 23.47 -30.61
N LYS A 2 -4.27 22.56 -30.63
CA LYS A 2 -4.39 21.30 -29.89
C LYS A 2 -4.10 21.62 -28.44
N THR A 3 -5.07 21.44 -27.55
CA THR A 3 -4.87 21.52 -26.10
C THR A 3 -3.78 20.53 -25.72
N PRO A 4 -2.80 20.88 -24.85
CA PRO A 4 -1.88 19.88 -24.32
C PRO A 4 -2.71 18.78 -23.67
N GLU A 5 -2.50 17.52 -24.05
CA GLU A 5 -3.14 16.39 -23.36
C GLU A 5 -2.79 16.49 -21.88
N ALA A 6 -3.80 16.65 -21.03
CA ALA A 6 -3.60 16.73 -19.60
C ALA A 6 -3.07 15.37 -19.11
N GLN A 7 -1.86 15.35 -18.53
CA GLN A 7 -1.31 14.12 -17.95
C GLN A 7 -2.14 13.77 -16.71
N HIS A 8 -2.84 12.65 -16.78
CA HIS A 8 -3.66 12.16 -15.67
C HIS A 8 -2.85 11.21 -14.80
N LYS A 9 -2.99 11.34 -13.48
CA LYS A 9 -2.43 10.37 -12.54
C LYS A 9 -3.32 9.13 -12.48
N GLU A 10 -2.70 7.97 -12.64
CA GLU A 10 -3.35 6.67 -12.51
C GLU A 10 -2.83 5.91 -11.28
N VAL A 11 -3.64 4.94 -10.83
CA VAL A 11 -3.32 4.07 -9.69
C VAL A 11 -3.30 2.61 -10.13
N ILE A 12 -2.21 1.93 -9.82
CA ILE A 12 -2.11 0.48 -9.82
C ILE A 12 -2.30 0.02 -8.38
N LEU A 13 -3.22 -0.94 -8.19
CA LEU A 13 -3.37 -1.68 -6.94
C LEU A 13 -3.23 -3.17 -7.25
N LYS A 14 -2.35 -3.85 -6.51
CA LYS A 14 -2.09 -5.29 -6.57
C LYS A 14 -2.09 -5.87 -5.15
N SER A 15 -2.44 -7.15 -5.04
CA SER A 15 -2.33 -7.92 -3.81
C SER A 15 -1.29 -9.01 -3.98
N TYR A 16 -0.51 -9.27 -2.94
CA TYR A 16 0.51 -10.31 -2.92
C TYR A 16 0.41 -11.11 -1.62
N PRO A 17 0.34 -12.44 -1.65
CA PRO A 17 0.36 -13.25 -0.42
C PRO A 17 1.69 -13.18 0.33
N GLU A 18 2.81 -12.94 -0.37
CA GLU A 18 4.13 -12.94 0.25
C GLU A 18 4.87 -11.61 0.08
N PHE A 19 5.59 -11.19 1.12
CA PHE A 19 6.39 -9.96 1.08
C PHE A 19 7.48 -10.02 -0.02
N GLN A 20 8.03 -11.19 -0.34
CA GLN A 20 9.03 -11.33 -1.41
C GLN A 20 8.51 -10.84 -2.78
N GLN A 21 7.20 -10.93 -3.03
CA GLN A 21 6.61 -10.42 -4.26
C GLN A 21 6.56 -8.88 -4.26
N ILE A 22 6.42 -8.24 -3.10
CA ILE A 22 6.59 -6.80 -2.94
C ILE A 22 8.03 -6.40 -3.29
N GLU A 23 9.03 -7.12 -2.79
CA GLU A 23 10.44 -6.84 -3.09
C GLU A 23 10.72 -6.92 -4.60
N LYS A 24 10.19 -7.95 -5.27
CA LYS A 24 10.25 -8.11 -6.72
C LYS A 24 9.57 -6.94 -7.44
N ALA A 25 8.37 -6.54 -7.00
CA ALA A 25 7.64 -5.42 -7.59
C ALA A 25 8.41 -4.09 -7.45
N VAL A 26 8.97 -3.80 -6.27
CA VAL A 26 9.78 -2.60 -6.04
C VAL A 26 11.06 -2.61 -6.89
N ASN A 27 11.73 -3.75 -7.02
CA ASN A 27 12.92 -3.88 -7.87
C ASN A 27 12.61 -3.61 -9.36
N ILE A 28 11.40 -3.94 -9.82
CA ILE A 28 10.95 -3.56 -11.17
C ILE A 28 10.84 -2.04 -11.28
N LEU A 29 10.27 -1.36 -10.28
CA LEU A 29 10.12 0.10 -10.27
C LEU A 29 11.48 0.81 -10.26
N LYS A 30 12.44 0.35 -9.43
CA LYS A 30 13.80 0.93 -9.35
C LYS A 30 14.51 0.92 -10.71
N LYS A 31 14.32 -0.14 -11.51
CA LYS A 31 14.91 -0.26 -12.85
C LYS A 31 14.35 0.74 -13.87
N LEU A 32 13.18 1.33 -13.60
CA LEU A 32 12.56 2.30 -14.50
C LEU A 32 13.10 3.73 -14.31
N LYS A 33 13.85 4.02 -13.22
CA LYS A 33 14.40 5.35 -12.90
C LYS A 33 13.36 6.49 -12.97
N ASN A 34 12.12 6.21 -12.53
CA ASN A 34 11.04 7.19 -12.52
C ASN A 34 10.87 7.80 -11.13
N ASN A 35 11.19 9.09 -10.98
CA ASN A 35 11.19 9.77 -9.69
C ASN A 35 9.80 10.28 -9.26
N ASN A 36 8.80 10.21 -10.15
CA ASN A 36 7.44 10.72 -9.89
C ASN A 36 6.48 9.67 -9.32
N LEU A 37 6.96 8.44 -9.11
CA LEU A 37 6.14 7.35 -8.60
C LEU A 37 5.96 7.48 -7.09
N GLN A 38 4.71 7.49 -6.66
CA GLN A 38 4.34 7.37 -5.26
C GLN A 38 3.98 5.90 -5.00
N VAL A 39 4.59 5.29 -3.98
CA VAL A 39 4.39 3.88 -3.66
C VAL A 39 3.89 3.74 -2.23
N THR A 40 2.92 2.86 -2.03
CA THR A 40 2.49 2.44 -0.71
C THR A 40 2.43 0.92 -0.60
N ILE A 41 2.87 0.40 0.55
CA ILE A 41 2.66 -0.98 0.97
C ILE A 41 1.71 -0.95 2.17
N ILE A 42 0.72 -1.85 2.18
CA ILE A 42 -0.15 -2.10 3.34
C ILE A 42 -0.10 -3.59 3.63
N GLY A 43 0.03 -3.98 4.89
CA GLY A 43 -0.03 -5.39 5.29
C GLY A 43 -0.64 -5.54 6.68
N LYS A 44 -1.26 -6.68 6.93
CA LYS A 44 -1.71 -7.08 8.26
C LYS A 44 -0.49 -7.49 9.11
N LEU A 45 -0.49 -7.12 10.38
CA LEU A 45 0.41 -7.68 11.38
C LEU A 45 -0.33 -8.85 12.01
N ASP A 46 0.18 -10.08 11.83
CA ASP A 46 -0.44 -11.27 12.44
C ASP A 46 -0.12 -11.31 13.93
N GLU A 47 -1.07 -10.83 14.73
CA GLU A 47 -1.00 -10.77 16.19
C GLU A 47 -1.47 -12.07 16.86
N GLU A 48 -2.03 -13.01 16.10
CA GLU A 48 -2.73 -14.20 16.61
C GLU A 48 -1.82 -15.21 17.37
N ASN A 49 -0.50 -14.98 17.41
CA ASN A 49 0.46 -15.79 18.16
C ASN A 49 1.47 -14.96 19.00
N LEU A 50 1.15 -13.70 19.31
CA LEU A 50 2.05 -12.82 20.06
C LEU A 50 1.64 -12.81 21.55
N ASP A 51 2.19 -13.76 22.32
CA ASP A 51 1.87 -13.89 23.75
C ASP A 51 2.35 -12.71 24.62
N ASP A 52 3.21 -11.82 24.09
CA ASP A 52 3.77 -10.68 24.83
C ASP A 52 4.00 -9.42 23.97
N LYS A 53 3.74 -8.25 24.56
CA LYS A 53 3.89 -6.89 23.97
C LYS A 53 5.26 -6.60 23.37
N LEU A 54 6.32 -7.27 23.86
CA LEU A 54 7.67 -7.14 23.29
C LEU A 54 7.74 -7.71 21.86
N ASN A 55 6.97 -8.77 21.58
CA ASN A 55 6.94 -9.42 20.28
C ASN A 55 6.18 -8.58 19.25
N GLU A 56 5.12 -7.87 19.66
CA GLU A 56 4.44 -6.85 18.83
C GLU A 56 5.42 -5.75 18.42
N ILE A 57 6.10 -5.11 19.38
CA ILE A 57 7.07 -4.05 19.11
C ILE A 57 8.19 -4.55 18.16
N ASN A 58 8.64 -5.78 18.34
CA ASN A 58 9.66 -6.38 17.48
C ASN A 58 9.14 -6.66 16.06
N LEU A 59 7.88 -7.11 15.92
CA LEU A 59 7.24 -7.33 14.64
C LEU A 59 7.08 -6.02 13.87
N GLU A 60 6.58 -4.97 14.54
CA GLU A 60 6.44 -3.62 13.99
C GLU A 60 7.77 -3.09 13.44
N LYS A 61 8.82 -3.09 14.28
CA LYS A 61 10.17 -2.63 13.90
C LYS A 61 10.77 -3.46 12.78
N SER A 62 10.53 -4.78 12.79
CA SER A 62 10.98 -5.67 11.71
C SER A 62 10.32 -5.31 10.38
N MET A 63 9.02 -5.01 10.40
CA MET A 63 8.30 -4.63 9.20
C MET A 63 8.65 -3.23 8.70
N GLU A 64 8.85 -2.27 9.60
CA GLU A 64 9.37 -0.95 9.27
C GLU A 64 10.74 -1.07 8.59
N LYS A 65 11.66 -1.83 9.20
CA LYS A 65 13.00 -2.07 8.64
C LYS A 65 12.96 -2.71 7.26
N LYS A 66 12.09 -3.71 7.06
CA LYS A 66 11.88 -4.34 5.75
C LYS A 66 11.38 -3.33 4.71
N CYS A 67 10.42 -2.47 5.07
CA CYS A 67 9.91 -1.45 4.16
C CYS A 67 10.97 -0.39 3.84
N LEU A 68 11.73 0.07 4.85
CA LEU A 68 12.83 1.02 4.67
C LEU A 68 13.96 0.45 3.80
N ALA A 69 14.21 -0.86 3.81
CA ALA A 69 15.17 -1.48 2.91
C ALA A 69 14.72 -1.45 1.43
N LEU A 70 13.40 -1.32 1.18
CA LEU A 70 12.85 -1.29 -0.17
C LEU A 70 12.92 0.08 -0.82
N PHE A 71 12.87 1.17 -0.07
CA PHE A 71 12.84 2.53 -0.61
C PHE A 71 14.01 3.36 -0.08
N GLU A 72 14.47 4.33 -0.87
CA GLU A 72 15.42 5.31 -0.35
C GLU A 72 14.70 6.22 0.66
N PRO A 73 15.26 6.46 1.85
CA PRO A 73 14.66 7.37 2.82
C PRO A 73 14.51 8.80 2.24
N PRO A 74 13.47 9.54 2.65
CA PRO A 74 12.48 9.20 3.67
C PRO A 74 11.32 8.35 3.15
N LEU A 75 10.88 7.38 3.96
CA LEU A 75 9.65 6.62 3.77
C LEU A 75 8.84 6.70 5.06
N ASP A 76 7.65 7.28 4.99
CA ASP A 76 6.75 7.29 6.14
C ASP A 76 6.29 5.88 6.46
N PHE A 77 6.12 5.58 7.75
CA PHE A 77 5.61 4.32 8.24
C PHE A 77 4.60 4.58 9.36
N GLY A 78 3.55 3.78 9.43
CA GLY A 78 2.50 3.92 10.44
C GLY A 78 1.76 2.63 10.69
N ILE A 79 1.26 2.47 11.91
CA ILE A 79 0.48 1.30 12.33
C ILE A 79 -0.83 1.77 12.94
N LEU A 80 -1.89 1.01 12.70
CA LEU A 80 -3.21 1.22 13.28
C LEU A 80 -4.02 -0.07 13.27
N SER A 81 -5.03 -0.14 14.12
CA SER A 81 -5.98 -1.25 14.15
C SER A 81 -7.31 -0.83 13.54
N ASN A 82 -7.77 -1.58 12.53
CA ASN A 82 -9.07 -1.38 11.90
C ASN A 82 -10.02 -2.51 12.30
N PRO A 83 -11.27 -2.22 12.72
CA PRO A 83 -12.22 -3.25 13.18
C PRO A 83 -12.57 -4.34 12.15
N ASN A 84 -12.47 -4.05 10.84
CA ASN A 84 -12.82 -5.01 9.78
C ASN A 84 -11.62 -5.81 9.27
N ILE A 85 -10.39 -5.39 9.59
CA ILE A 85 -9.17 -5.93 8.97
C ILE A 85 -8.25 -6.55 10.03
N GLY A 86 -8.12 -5.90 11.18
CA GLY A 86 -7.11 -6.17 12.20
C GLY A 86 -6.08 -5.05 12.28
N THR A 87 -4.97 -5.30 12.97
CA THR A 87 -3.82 -4.39 12.98
C THR A 87 -3.08 -4.45 11.66
N ILE A 88 -2.86 -3.28 11.06
CA ILE A 88 -2.17 -3.13 9.80
C ILE A 88 -1.03 -2.13 9.93
N PHE A 89 0.04 -2.36 9.16
CA PHE A 89 1.03 -1.34 8.87
C PHE A 89 0.76 -0.71 7.51
N ILE A 90 1.16 0.54 7.36
CA ILE A 90 1.18 1.31 6.13
C ILE A 90 2.58 1.89 5.98
N ALA A 91 3.18 1.75 4.79
CA ALA A 91 4.45 2.37 4.44
C ALA A 91 4.30 3.18 3.15
N GLY A 92 4.83 4.40 3.11
CA GLY A 92 4.84 5.27 1.94
C GLY A 92 3.76 6.35 1.92
N PHE A 93 3.38 6.83 0.72
CA PHE A 93 2.71 8.13 0.57
C PHE A 93 1.31 8.23 1.18
N LEU A 94 0.63 7.11 1.47
CA LEU A 94 -0.70 7.11 2.09
C LEU A 94 -0.67 7.12 3.62
N VAL A 95 0.49 7.02 4.28
CA VAL A 95 0.57 7.00 5.75
C VAL A 95 -0.15 8.20 6.36
N SER A 96 0.12 9.41 5.86
CA SER A 96 -0.53 10.62 6.33
C SER A 96 -2.05 10.57 6.18
N MET A 97 -2.57 9.98 5.10
CA MET A 97 -4.01 9.86 4.87
C MET A 97 -4.67 8.85 5.80
N PHE A 98 -4.00 7.74 6.12
CA PHE A 98 -4.49 6.77 7.09
C PHE A 98 -4.44 7.30 8.53
N LEU A 99 -3.38 8.04 8.87
CA LEU A 99 -3.15 8.59 10.20
C LEU A 99 -3.80 9.94 10.44
N GLN A 100 -4.33 10.59 9.39
CA GLN A 100 -5.05 11.87 9.52
C GLN A 100 -6.23 11.70 10.48
N GLU A 101 -6.34 12.62 11.42
CA GLU A 101 -7.41 12.63 12.41
C GLU A 101 -8.59 13.48 11.93
N VAL A 102 -9.79 12.93 12.09
CA VAL A 102 -11.07 13.62 11.91
C VAL A 102 -11.88 13.33 13.17
N GLU A 103 -12.34 14.37 13.85
CA GLU A 103 -13.08 14.25 15.13
C GLU A 103 -12.32 13.36 16.15
N HIS A 104 -11.02 13.62 16.32
CA HIS A 104 -10.12 12.89 17.23
C HIS A 104 -9.95 11.39 16.92
N LYS A 105 -10.33 10.96 15.72
CA LYS A 105 -10.16 9.58 15.28
C LYS A 105 -9.40 9.54 13.96
N LYS A 106 -8.34 8.72 13.91
CA LYS A 106 -7.59 8.47 12.67
C LYS A 106 -8.50 7.82 11.62
N ILE A 107 -8.47 8.30 10.38
CA ILE A 107 -9.31 7.80 9.30
C ILE A 107 -9.16 6.28 9.15
N GLY A 108 -7.92 5.76 9.16
CA GLY A 108 -7.66 4.32 9.00
C GLY A 108 -8.26 3.42 10.09
N VAL A 109 -8.51 3.96 11.29
CA VAL A 109 -9.14 3.24 12.42
C VAL A 109 -10.67 3.19 12.27
N MET A 110 -11.26 4.06 11.45
CA MET A 110 -12.70 4.06 11.21
C MET A 110 -13.13 2.83 10.41
N LEU A 111 -14.34 2.32 10.67
CA LEU A 111 -14.89 1.12 10.04
C LEU A 111 -14.81 1.14 8.51
N THR A 112 -15.09 2.30 7.90
CA THR A 112 -15.08 2.52 6.45
C THR A 112 -13.83 3.27 5.96
N GLY A 113 -12.87 3.55 6.84
CA GLY A 113 -11.69 4.37 6.56
C GLY A 113 -10.86 3.88 5.37
N PRO A 114 -10.28 2.66 5.45
CA PRO A 114 -9.50 2.08 4.35
C PRO A 114 -10.29 2.02 3.04
N PHE A 115 -11.60 1.72 3.12
CA PHE A 115 -12.48 1.71 1.95
C PHE A 115 -12.60 3.11 1.32
N GLY A 116 -12.87 4.14 2.13
CA GLY A 116 -12.95 5.52 1.69
C GLY A 116 -11.64 6.02 1.07
N ILE A 117 -10.49 5.70 1.67
CA ILE A 117 -9.17 6.05 1.16
C ILE A 117 -8.96 5.46 -0.24
N LEU A 118 -9.18 4.16 -0.41
CA LEU A 118 -9.00 3.50 -1.71
C LEU A 118 -9.99 4.00 -2.78
N ARG A 119 -11.25 4.28 -2.39
CA ARG A 119 -12.23 4.90 -3.30
C ARG A 119 -11.80 6.31 -3.72
N GLY A 120 -11.26 7.10 -2.80
CA GLY A 120 -10.71 8.43 -3.06
C GLY A 120 -9.52 8.44 -4.02
N LEU A 121 -8.80 7.31 -4.13
CA LEU A 121 -7.76 7.09 -5.14
C LEU A 121 -8.30 6.70 -6.52
N GLY A 122 -9.63 6.62 -6.70
CA GLY A 122 -10.27 6.28 -7.97
C GLY A 122 -10.43 4.78 -8.22
N ILE A 123 -10.16 3.92 -7.23
CA ILE A 123 -10.39 2.47 -7.33
C ILE A 123 -11.89 2.21 -7.23
N ASN A 124 -12.48 1.44 -8.15
CA ASN A 124 -13.93 1.14 -8.13
C ASN A 124 -14.35 0.32 -6.89
N LYS A 125 -15.66 0.33 -6.58
CA LYS A 125 -16.21 -0.29 -5.36
C LYS A 125 -15.85 -1.78 -5.27
N GLU A 126 -16.07 -2.52 -6.34
CA GLU A 126 -15.90 -3.96 -6.41
C GLU A 126 -14.43 -4.34 -6.17
N ARG A 127 -13.51 -3.61 -6.80
CA ARG A 127 -12.07 -3.80 -6.60
C ARG A 127 -11.64 -3.40 -5.19
N THR A 128 -12.15 -2.28 -4.64
CA THR A 128 -11.83 -1.89 -3.27
C THR A 128 -12.23 -2.99 -2.29
N SER A 129 -13.45 -3.53 -2.39
CA SER A 129 -13.90 -4.64 -1.55
C SER A 129 -13.01 -5.87 -1.71
N PHE A 130 -12.69 -6.27 -2.95
CA PHE A 130 -11.80 -7.39 -3.22
C PHE A 130 -10.42 -7.25 -2.55
N TYR A 131 -9.79 -6.08 -2.65
CA TYR A 131 -8.47 -5.87 -2.07
C TYR A 131 -8.48 -5.75 -0.54
N LEU A 132 -9.53 -5.16 0.05
CA LEU A 132 -9.65 -5.13 1.50
C LEU A 132 -9.91 -6.52 2.08
N GLU A 133 -10.67 -7.36 1.37
CA GLU A 133 -10.83 -8.77 1.76
C GLU A 133 -9.50 -9.52 1.64
N ALA A 134 -8.73 -9.30 0.58
CA ALA A 134 -7.39 -9.88 0.44
C ALA A 134 -6.46 -9.45 1.59
N LEU A 135 -6.49 -8.17 1.98
CA LEU A 135 -5.71 -7.65 3.10
C LEU A 135 -6.14 -8.27 4.44
N HIS A 136 -7.45 -8.42 4.66
CA HIS A 136 -7.99 -9.09 5.85
C HIS A 136 -7.51 -10.54 5.95
N ARG A 137 -7.39 -11.24 4.81
CA ARG A 137 -6.83 -12.60 4.70
C ARG A 137 -5.30 -12.67 4.82
N GLY A 138 -4.61 -11.55 5.08
CA GLY A 138 -3.17 -11.50 5.29
C GLY A 138 -2.34 -11.12 4.05
N ASN A 139 -2.96 -10.88 2.89
CA ASN A 139 -2.20 -10.43 1.72
C ASN A 139 -1.69 -8.99 1.91
N TYR A 140 -0.53 -8.70 1.34
CA TYR A 140 -0.02 -7.35 1.20
C TYR A 140 -0.70 -6.63 0.05
N LEU A 141 -1.05 -5.36 0.24
CA LEU A 141 -1.45 -4.48 -0.84
C LEU A 141 -0.27 -3.62 -1.29
N PHE A 142 -0.08 -3.56 -2.60
CA PHE A 142 0.92 -2.72 -3.25
C PHE A 142 0.23 -1.70 -4.14
N ILE A 143 0.42 -0.43 -3.80
CA ILE A 143 -0.21 0.71 -4.47
C ILE A 143 0.90 1.51 -5.14
N VAL A 144 0.73 1.79 -6.43
CA VAL A 144 1.61 2.69 -7.19
C VAL A 144 0.75 3.76 -7.84
N ARG A 145 1.11 5.03 -7.64
CA ARG A 145 0.47 6.19 -8.26
C ARG A 145 1.52 6.98 -9.05
N GLY A 146 1.19 7.32 -10.28
CA GLY A 146 2.10 8.02 -11.20
C GLY A 146 1.34 8.53 -12.41
N TYR A 147 2.05 9.10 -13.38
CA TYR A 147 1.41 9.53 -14.63
C TYR A 147 1.09 8.33 -15.51
N ASP A 148 0.03 8.43 -16.30
CA ASP A 148 -0.45 7.42 -17.26
C ASP A 148 0.65 6.74 -18.10
N THR A 149 1.58 7.51 -18.65
CA THR A 149 2.71 7.02 -19.46
C THR A 149 3.62 6.07 -18.65
N GLU A 150 3.96 6.45 -17.42
CA GLU A 150 4.77 5.65 -16.49
C GLU A 150 4.00 4.40 -16.03
N ILE A 151 2.73 4.58 -15.66
CA ILE A 151 1.86 3.54 -15.12
C ILE A 151 1.59 2.44 -16.14
N ASN A 152 1.38 2.78 -17.41
CA ASN A 152 1.15 1.80 -18.47
C ASN A 152 2.39 0.90 -18.70
N GLN A 153 3.60 1.44 -18.56
CA GLN A 153 4.82 0.64 -18.62
C GLN A 153 4.93 -0.30 -17.40
N ILE A 154 4.59 0.19 -16.21
CA ILE A 154 4.64 -0.58 -14.96
C ILE A 154 3.61 -1.72 -14.98
N LYS A 155 2.37 -1.47 -15.39
CA LYS A 155 1.31 -2.49 -15.49
C LYS A 155 1.77 -3.72 -16.26
N ARG A 156 2.39 -3.52 -17.43
CA ARG A 156 2.92 -4.60 -18.28
C ARG A 156 4.02 -5.42 -17.60
N LYS A 157 4.88 -4.78 -16.81
CA LYS A 157 5.98 -5.46 -16.09
C LYS A 157 5.50 -6.17 -14.82
N LEU A 158 4.47 -5.65 -14.14
CA LEU A 158 3.91 -6.31 -12.96
C LEU A 158 3.03 -7.51 -13.32
N SER A 159 2.36 -7.51 -14.48
CA SER A 159 1.57 -8.67 -14.93
C SER A 159 2.39 -9.93 -15.18
N SER A 160 3.69 -9.82 -15.49
CA SER A 160 4.51 -10.99 -15.84
C SER A 160 4.92 -11.89 -14.66
N PHE A 161 4.65 -11.48 -13.41
CA PHE A 161 5.01 -12.26 -12.22
C PHE A 161 3.84 -12.54 -11.28
N SER A 162 2.62 -12.11 -11.64
CA SER A 162 1.41 -12.32 -10.84
C SER A 162 0.84 -13.75 -10.95
N HIS A 163 1.50 -14.66 -11.68
CA HIS A 163 1.04 -16.03 -12.01
C HIS A 163 2.09 -17.11 -11.72
N LYS A 164 3.07 -16.83 -10.85
CA LYS A 164 4.02 -17.85 -10.39
C LYS A 164 3.96 -17.98 -8.89
#